data_AF-A0A8T1X4I5-F1
#
_entry.id   AF-A0A8T1X4I5-F1
#
_cell.length_a   1.000
_cell.length_b   1.000
_cell.length_c   1.000
_cell.angle_alpha   90.00
_cell.angle_beta   90.00
_cell.angle_gamma   90.00
#
_symmetry.space_group_name_H-M   'P 1'
#
loop_
_entity.id
_entity.type
_entity.pdbx_description
1 polymer ?
#
loop_
_entity_poly.entity_id
_entity_poly.type
_entity_poly.pdbx_seq_one_letter_code
_entity_poly.pdbx_strand_id
1 'polypeptide(L)'
;MPSSTFQSNVSITHISTATAILTIDDINFLIDPAFDKSGDFILGDVVLTRTADPVLGLENLPPIDAILLSHEDHVDNLDTSGRTLLNGRHVLTTMDGAKNLAPRPGVRGLAPWQSTTLKLNGKEFKVTATPTQHLPGGECVGFVLESPSFGVNEADGLPNVVYVSGDTVLIPELSEMVPKKYHTVVAIMNLGKAIAPLPTGPLQITMDGLQAAQLTLDIGAEKMVPLHYESWKHFSQDVARAREELAAVKNKVVWAVPGEKTNIVEVL
;
A
#
# COMPACT_ATOMS: atom_id res chain seq x y z
N MET A 1 4.39 -5.53 21.54
CA MET A 1 4.88 -6.78 20.94
C MET A 1 3.81 -7.22 19.96
N PRO A 2 4.17 -7.71 18.77
CA PRO A 2 3.18 -8.26 17.86
C PRO A 2 2.36 -9.37 18.53
N SER A 3 1.14 -9.62 18.06
CA SER A 3 0.30 -10.73 18.52
C SER A 3 1.13 -12.02 18.66
N SER A 4 1.07 -12.68 19.81
CA SER A 4 1.88 -13.88 20.10
C SER A 4 1.58 -15.04 19.15
N THR A 5 0.42 -15.05 18.51
CA THR A 5 0.01 -16.06 17.54
C THR A 5 0.47 -15.74 16.12
N PHE A 6 0.94 -14.52 15.84
CA PHE A 6 1.48 -14.14 14.55
C PHE A 6 2.94 -14.60 14.42
N GLN A 7 3.15 -15.68 13.66
CA GLN A 7 4.43 -16.39 13.56
C GLN A 7 5.13 -16.19 12.20
N SER A 8 4.79 -15.13 11.47
CA SER A 8 5.41 -14.77 10.20
C SER A 8 6.38 -13.60 10.34
N ASN A 9 7.48 -13.66 9.61
CA ASN A 9 8.40 -12.52 9.48
C ASN A 9 7.82 -11.54 8.46
N VAL A 10 7.84 -10.25 8.78
CA VAL A 10 7.37 -9.18 7.88
C VAL A 10 8.44 -8.12 7.75
N SER A 11 8.80 -7.80 6.52
CA SER A 11 9.76 -6.74 6.22
C SER A 11 9.32 -5.96 4.99
N ILE A 12 9.84 -4.75 4.85
CA ILE A 12 9.57 -3.89 3.70
C ILE A 12 10.88 -3.34 3.14
N THR A 13 10.99 -3.30 1.82
CA THR A 13 12.05 -2.55 1.11
C THR A 13 11.36 -1.44 0.34
N HIS A 14 11.50 -0.20 0.80
CA HIS A 14 10.92 0.95 0.12
C HIS A 14 11.77 1.33 -1.09
N ILE A 15 11.12 1.54 -2.24
CA ILE A 15 11.81 1.86 -3.51
C ILE A 15 11.63 3.34 -3.84
N SER A 16 10.39 3.82 -3.81
CA SER A 16 10.03 5.23 -4.01
C SER A 16 8.56 5.42 -3.77
N THR A 17 8.12 6.60 -3.31
CA THR A 17 6.69 6.96 -3.23
C THR A 17 5.84 5.81 -2.64
N ALA A 18 4.93 5.22 -3.41
CA ALA A 18 4.11 4.05 -3.04
C ALA A 18 4.82 2.71 -3.26
N THR A 19 5.79 2.68 -4.18
CA THR A 19 6.49 1.48 -4.62
C THR A 19 7.35 0.91 -3.50
N ALA A 20 7.01 -0.31 -3.09
CA ALA A 20 7.74 -1.05 -2.08
C ALA A 20 7.61 -2.56 -2.29
N ILE A 21 8.59 -3.31 -1.81
CA ILE A 21 8.49 -4.77 -1.70
C ILE A 21 8.11 -5.10 -0.27
N LEU A 22 6.90 -5.62 -0.09
CA LEU A 22 6.45 -6.24 1.14
C LEU A 22 6.84 -7.72 1.11
N THR A 23 7.77 -8.11 1.96
CA THR A 23 8.17 -9.50 2.11
C THR A 23 7.53 -10.08 3.36
N ILE A 24 6.73 -11.12 3.18
CA ILE A 24 6.12 -11.92 4.25
C ILE A 24 6.71 -13.32 4.14
N ASP A 25 7.52 -13.68 5.14
CA ASP A 25 8.43 -14.84 5.11
C ASP A 25 9.33 -14.84 3.86
N ASP A 26 9.04 -15.70 2.89
CA ASP A 26 9.73 -15.91 1.62
C ASP A 26 8.92 -15.44 0.41
N ILE A 27 7.79 -14.77 0.63
CA ILE A 27 6.89 -14.27 -0.41
C ILE A 27 7.07 -12.76 -0.58
N ASN A 28 7.36 -12.32 -1.80
CA ASN A 28 7.54 -10.93 -2.16
C ASN A 28 6.32 -10.39 -2.90
N PHE A 29 5.60 -9.49 -2.25
CA PHE A 29 4.55 -8.68 -2.86
C PHE A 29 5.14 -7.34 -3.29
N LEU A 30 5.00 -6.99 -4.56
CA LEU A 30 5.33 -5.65 -5.05
C LEU A 30 4.09 -4.76 -4.95
N ILE A 31 4.21 -3.65 -4.25
CA ILE A 31 3.16 -2.64 -4.10
C ILE A 31 3.40 -1.56 -5.16
N ASP A 32 2.36 -1.15 -5.88
CA ASP A 32 2.31 0.04 -6.75
C ASP A 32 3.61 0.31 -7.53
N PRO A 33 3.93 -0.51 -8.56
CA PRO A 33 5.21 -0.45 -9.26
C PRO A 33 5.37 0.80 -10.13
N ALA A 34 6.21 1.75 -9.71
CA ALA A 34 6.60 2.95 -10.47
C ALA A 34 8.14 3.14 -10.49
N PHE A 35 8.76 2.86 -11.64
CA PHE A 35 10.22 2.77 -11.84
C PHE A 35 10.82 3.77 -12.85
N ASP A 36 10.00 4.58 -13.53
CA ASP A 36 10.45 5.62 -14.44
C ASP A 36 11.26 6.67 -13.66
N LYS A 37 12.29 7.23 -14.32
CA LYS A 37 13.20 8.20 -13.71
C LYS A 37 12.51 9.51 -13.35
N SER A 38 13.17 10.30 -12.50
CA SER A 38 12.78 11.68 -12.21
C SER A 38 12.66 12.51 -13.48
N GLY A 39 11.72 13.44 -13.46
CA GLY A 39 11.34 14.22 -14.63
C GLY A 39 9.88 14.63 -14.61
N ASP A 40 9.47 15.28 -15.69
CA ASP A 40 8.11 15.74 -15.92
C ASP A 40 7.32 14.70 -16.71
N PHE A 41 6.13 14.38 -16.19
CA PHE A 41 5.15 13.48 -16.80
C PHE A 41 3.99 14.33 -17.30
N ILE A 42 3.79 14.35 -18.62
CA ILE A 42 2.73 15.14 -19.28
C ILE A 42 1.48 14.26 -19.41
N LEU A 43 0.43 14.60 -18.66
CA LEU A 43 -0.84 13.87 -18.56
C LEU A 43 -1.98 14.77 -19.03
N GLY A 44 -2.17 14.81 -20.35
CA GLY A 44 -3.10 15.77 -20.98
C GLY A 44 -2.64 17.20 -20.71
N ASP A 45 -3.47 17.98 -20.01
CA ASP A 45 -3.18 19.38 -19.65
C ASP A 45 -2.46 19.54 -18.30
N VAL A 46 -2.17 18.43 -17.61
CA VAL A 46 -1.50 18.42 -16.29
C VAL A 46 -0.06 17.93 -16.46
N VAL A 47 0.87 18.57 -15.73
CA VAL A 47 2.26 18.09 -15.60
C VAL A 47 2.51 17.68 -14.16
N LEU A 48 2.91 16.43 -13.95
CA LEU A 48 3.37 15.94 -12.66
C LEU A 48 4.90 15.80 -12.70
N THR A 49 5.60 16.34 -11.70
CA THR A 49 7.06 16.23 -11.62
C THR A 49 7.47 15.26 -10.52
N ARG A 50 8.18 14.20 -10.92
CA ARG A 50 8.92 13.31 -10.02
C ARG A 50 10.28 13.94 -9.71
N THR A 51 10.64 14.06 -8.43
CA THR A 51 11.82 14.81 -7.97
C THR A 51 13.06 13.96 -7.72
N ALA A 52 12.92 12.63 -7.64
CA ALA A 52 14.02 11.70 -7.42
C ALA A 52 13.78 10.37 -8.17
N ASP A 53 14.86 9.76 -8.65
CA ASP A 53 14.82 8.43 -9.27
C ASP A 53 14.45 7.36 -8.21
N PRO A 54 13.81 6.25 -8.61
CA PRO A 54 13.65 5.10 -7.71
C PRO A 54 15.03 4.56 -7.30
N VAL A 55 15.18 4.22 -6.02
CA VAL A 55 16.48 3.78 -5.47
C VAL A 55 16.89 2.38 -5.95
N LEU A 56 15.95 1.61 -6.50
CA LEU A 56 16.18 0.31 -7.14
C LEU A 56 15.57 0.29 -8.53
N GLY A 57 16.36 -0.12 -9.53
CA GLY A 57 15.89 -0.43 -10.88
C GLY A 57 15.24 -1.81 -10.98
N LEU A 58 14.51 -2.06 -12.06
CA LEU A 58 13.82 -3.33 -12.35
C LEU A 58 14.77 -4.54 -12.29
N GLU A 59 16.02 -4.36 -12.72
CA GLU A 59 17.06 -5.37 -12.76
C GLU A 59 17.59 -5.79 -11.37
N ASN A 60 17.31 -5.01 -10.34
CA ASN A 60 17.75 -5.25 -8.97
C ASN A 60 16.64 -5.84 -8.08
N LEU A 61 15.45 -6.09 -8.65
CA LEU A 61 14.34 -6.66 -7.89
C LEU A 61 14.60 -8.15 -7.57
N PRO A 62 14.26 -8.61 -6.35
CA PRO A 62 14.15 -10.04 -6.09
C PRO A 62 13.00 -10.64 -6.93
N PRO A 63 12.86 -11.98 -6.97
CA PRO A 63 11.66 -12.60 -7.51
C PRO A 63 10.41 -12.01 -6.86
N ILE A 64 9.45 -11.57 -7.69
CA ILE A 64 8.17 -10.98 -7.26
C ILE A 64 7.07 -12.00 -7.53
N ASP A 65 6.39 -12.44 -6.48
CA ASP A 65 5.37 -13.49 -6.53
C ASP A 65 3.99 -12.94 -6.90
N ALA A 66 3.66 -11.75 -6.39
CA ALA A 66 2.40 -11.07 -6.68
C ALA A 66 2.56 -9.54 -6.62
N ILE A 67 1.63 -8.84 -7.25
CA ILE A 67 1.55 -7.39 -7.26
C ILE A 67 0.23 -6.96 -6.62
N LEU A 68 0.33 -6.05 -5.65
CA LEU A 68 -0.77 -5.34 -5.05
C LEU A 68 -0.79 -3.93 -5.67
N LEU A 69 -1.68 -3.73 -6.63
CA LEU A 69 -1.80 -2.49 -7.38
C LEU A 69 -3.05 -1.76 -6.90
N SER A 70 -2.90 -0.67 -6.18
CA SER A 70 -4.02 0.06 -5.60
C SER A 70 -4.93 0.66 -6.67
N HIS A 71 -4.35 1.16 -7.76
CA HIS A 71 -5.01 1.65 -8.97
C HIS A 71 -3.96 1.82 -10.09
N GLU A 72 -4.38 1.78 -11.35
CA GLU A 72 -3.48 1.73 -12.50
C GLU A 72 -3.32 3.05 -13.25
N ASP A 73 -4.17 4.05 -13.00
CA ASP A 73 -4.30 5.25 -13.83
C ASP A 73 -3.41 6.42 -13.37
N HIS A 74 -2.78 6.32 -12.20
CA HIS A 74 -1.80 7.28 -11.70
C HIS A 74 -0.35 6.83 -11.89
N VAL A 75 0.48 7.73 -12.41
CA VAL A 75 1.89 7.45 -12.79
C VAL A 75 2.81 7.25 -11.58
N ASP A 76 2.44 7.76 -10.42
CA ASP A 76 3.15 7.56 -9.15
C ASP A 76 2.86 6.20 -8.49
N ASN A 77 1.84 5.49 -8.96
CA ASN A 77 1.50 4.12 -8.54
C ASN A 77 1.76 3.08 -9.64
N LEU A 78 1.64 3.46 -10.92
CA LEU A 78 1.93 2.59 -12.06
C LEU A 78 2.37 3.37 -13.31
N ASP A 79 3.68 3.39 -13.55
CA ASP A 79 4.26 4.02 -14.74
C ASP A 79 4.60 3.05 -15.88
N THR A 80 5.29 3.55 -16.90
CA THR A 80 5.60 2.78 -18.10
C THR A 80 6.48 1.58 -17.78
N SER A 81 7.53 1.79 -17.00
CA SER A 81 8.44 0.73 -16.56
C SER A 81 7.73 -0.29 -15.67
N GLY A 82 6.94 0.16 -14.70
CA GLY A 82 6.17 -0.71 -13.81
C GLY A 82 5.17 -1.60 -14.53
N ARG A 83 4.50 -1.09 -15.57
CA ARG A 83 3.56 -1.86 -16.42
C ARG A 83 4.20 -3.08 -17.07
N THR A 84 5.51 -3.09 -17.27
CA THR A 84 6.23 -4.24 -17.83
C THR A 84 6.29 -5.42 -16.85
N LEU A 85 6.25 -5.17 -15.54
CA LEU A 85 6.28 -6.20 -14.50
C LEU A 85 4.95 -6.95 -14.37
N LEU A 86 3.83 -6.38 -14.83
CA LEU A 86 2.53 -7.03 -14.70
C LEU A 86 2.42 -8.36 -15.48
N ASN A 87 3.25 -8.54 -16.51
CA ASN A 87 3.22 -9.74 -17.34
C ASN A 87 3.80 -10.94 -16.58
N GLY A 88 3.05 -12.05 -16.57
CA GLY A 88 3.47 -13.30 -15.95
C GLY A 88 3.35 -13.35 -14.43
N ARG A 89 2.69 -12.36 -13.80
CA ARG A 89 2.51 -12.28 -12.35
C ARG A 89 1.03 -12.25 -11.97
N HIS A 90 0.73 -12.62 -10.73
CA HIS A 90 -0.57 -12.34 -10.13
C HIS A 90 -0.63 -10.84 -9.82
N VAL A 91 -1.65 -10.15 -10.32
CA VAL A 91 -1.87 -8.71 -10.06
C VAL A 91 -3.28 -8.54 -9.54
N LEU A 92 -3.41 -7.99 -8.34
CA LEU A 92 -4.69 -7.60 -7.76
C LEU A 92 -4.83 -6.08 -7.85
N THR A 93 -5.97 -5.62 -8.35
CA THR A 93 -6.27 -4.20 -8.58
C THR A 93 -7.77 -3.92 -8.48
N THR A 94 -8.18 -2.69 -8.76
CA THR A 94 -9.56 -2.24 -8.97
C THR A 94 -10.30 -2.99 -10.10
N MET A 95 -11.62 -2.86 -10.15
CA MET A 95 -12.43 -3.52 -11.19
C MET A 95 -12.22 -2.86 -12.55
N ASP A 96 -12.13 -1.53 -12.59
CA ASP A 96 -11.74 -0.79 -13.80
C ASP A 96 -10.30 -1.07 -14.22
N GLY A 97 -9.37 -1.23 -13.30
CA GLY A 97 -7.97 -1.51 -13.60
C GLY A 97 -7.78 -2.85 -14.26
N ALA A 98 -8.53 -3.87 -13.84
CA ALA A 98 -8.55 -5.14 -14.54
C ALA A 98 -9.06 -5.01 -15.99
N LYS A 99 -10.06 -4.16 -16.22
CA LYS A 99 -10.57 -3.87 -17.57
C LYS A 99 -9.56 -3.08 -18.40
N ASN A 100 -8.93 -2.06 -17.82
CA ASN A 100 -8.00 -1.16 -18.52
C ASN A 100 -6.63 -1.82 -18.79
N LEU A 101 -6.25 -2.80 -17.97
CA LEU A 101 -5.02 -3.58 -18.14
C LEU A 101 -5.21 -4.86 -18.95
N ALA A 102 -6.42 -5.15 -19.41
CA ALA A 102 -6.71 -6.27 -20.30
C ALA A 102 -5.85 -6.20 -21.60
N PRO A 103 -5.49 -7.35 -22.20
CA PRO A 103 -5.95 -8.71 -21.88
C PRO A 103 -5.00 -9.49 -20.95
N ARG A 104 -4.24 -8.83 -20.06
CA ARG A 104 -3.27 -9.52 -19.19
C ARG A 104 -3.97 -10.57 -18.31
N PRO A 105 -3.70 -11.88 -18.49
CA PRO A 105 -4.48 -12.94 -17.83
C PRO A 105 -4.21 -13.04 -16.32
N GLY A 106 -3.08 -12.49 -15.85
CA GLY A 106 -2.71 -12.47 -14.44
C GLY A 106 -3.35 -11.33 -13.63
N VAL A 107 -4.02 -10.38 -14.31
CA VAL A 107 -4.65 -9.23 -13.65
C VAL A 107 -6.08 -9.57 -13.25
N ARG A 108 -6.41 -9.30 -11.98
CA ARG A 108 -7.72 -9.53 -11.39
C ARG A 108 -8.18 -8.29 -10.63
N GLY A 109 -9.38 -7.84 -10.96
CA GLY A 109 -10.07 -6.77 -10.25
C GLY A 109 -10.78 -7.29 -9.02
N LEU A 110 -10.80 -6.49 -7.96
CA LEU A 110 -11.56 -6.75 -6.73
C LEU A 110 -12.37 -5.51 -6.37
N ALA A 111 -13.68 -5.69 -6.14
CA ALA A 111 -14.52 -4.67 -5.52
C ALA A 111 -14.23 -4.56 -4.02
N PRO A 112 -14.57 -3.44 -3.35
CA PRO A 112 -14.44 -3.33 -1.90
C PRO A 112 -15.07 -4.50 -1.15
N TRP A 113 -14.32 -5.05 -0.20
CA TRP A 113 -14.62 -6.25 0.60
C TRP A 113 -14.73 -7.56 -0.17
N GLN A 114 -14.44 -7.56 -1.47
CA GLN A 114 -14.28 -8.79 -2.23
C GLN A 114 -12.93 -9.43 -1.90
N SER A 115 -12.94 -10.74 -1.69
CA SER A 115 -11.72 -11.52 -1.45
C SER A 115 -11.37 -12.40 -2.63
N THR A 116 -10.09 -12.72 -2.75
CA THR A 116 -9.59 -13.80 -3.59
C THR A 116 -8.45 -14.53 -2.89
N THR A 117 -8.15 -15.74 -3.36
CA THR A 117 -7.07 -16.55 -2.79
C THR A 117 -5.95 -16.71 -3.81
N LEU A 118 -4.73 -16.39 -3.40
CA LEU A 118 -3.49 -16.64 -4.13
C LEU A 118 -2.76 -17.82 -3.49
N LYS A 119 -2.18 -18.69 -4.32
CA LYS A 119 -1.27 -19.75 -3.89
C LYS A 119 0.13 -19.39 -4.39
N LEU A 120 0.98 -18.96 -3.47
CA LEU A 120 2.32 -18.42 -3.76
C LEU A 120 3.35 -19.29 -3.05
N ASN A 121 4.25 -19.93 -3.80
CA ASN A 121 5.28 -20.85 -3.29
C ASN A 121 4.76 -21.88 -2.26
N GLY A 122 3.57 -22.44 -2.50
CA GLY A 122 2.94 -23.44 -1.62
C GLY A 122 2.21 -22.86 -0.40
N LYS A 123 2.24 -21.54 -0.19
CA LYS A 123 1.50 -20.82 0.84
C LYS A 123 0.21 -20.24 0.29
N GLU A 124 -0.81 -20.17 1.13
CA GLU A 124 -2.10 -19.58 0.78
C GLU A 124 -2.24 -18.18 1.39
N PHE A 125 -2.63 -17.21 0.56
CA PHE A 125 -2.96 -15.85 0.96
C PHE A 125 -4.36 -15.52 0.48
N LYS A 126 -5.27 -15.27 1.42
CA LYS A 126 -6.55 -14.66 1.11
C LYS A 126 -6.35 -13.15 1.15
N VAL A 127 -6.57 -12.50 0.02
CA VAL A 127 -6.45 -11.05 -0.13
C VAL A 127 -7.84 -10.46 -0.29
N THR A 128 -8.20 -9.52 0.58
CA THR A 128 -9.48 -8.82 0.56
C THR A 128 -9.23 -7.36 0.20
N ALA A 129 -9.89 -6.84 -0.84
CA ALA A 129 -9.81 -5.41 -1.16
C ALA A 129 -10.56 -4.58 -0.11
N THR A 130 -10.05 -3.40 0.23
CA THR A 130 -10.72 -2.43 1.13
C THR A 130 -11.18 -1.20 0.37
N PRO A 131 -12.27 -0.53 0.79
CA PRO A 131 -12.70 0.72 0.18
C PRO A 131 -11.64 1.80 0.35
N THR A 132 -11.61 2.73 -0.59
CA THR A 132 -10.80 3.95 -0.54
C THR A 132 -11.66 5.15 -0.96
N GLN A 133 -11.16 6.34 -0.64
CA GLN A 133 -11.67 7.58 -1.21
C GLN A 133 -10.47 8.40 -1.70
N HIS A 134 -10.32 8.46 -3.03
CA HIS A 134 -9.21 9.13 -3.70
C HIS A 134 -9.70 10.27 -4.59
N LEU A 135 -9.99 10.00 -5.87
CA LEU A 135 -10.58 10.97 -6.80
C LEU A 135 -12.04 10.63 -7.11
N PRO A 136 -12.94 11.62 -7.23
CA PRO A 136 -14.30 11.38 -7.69
C PRO A 136 -14.30 10.70 -9.07
N GLY A 137 -14.82 9.47 -9.13
CA GLY A 137 -14.93 8.69 -10.36
C GLY A 137 -13.69 7.86 -10.74
N GLY A 138 -12.58 7.99 -10.00
CA GLY A 138 -11.46 7.04 -10.08
C GLY A 138 -11.66 5.93 -9.05
N GLU A 139 -11.36 4.68 -9.43
CA GLU A 139 -11.31 3.58 -8.47
C GLU A 139 -9.93 3.50 -7.84
N CYS A 140 -9.88 3.17 -6.55
CA CYS A 140 -8.67 2.78 -5.85
C CYS A 140 -9.05 1.73 -4.79
N VAL A 141 -8.16 0.80 -4.48
CA VAL A 141 -8.37 -0.22 -3.44
C VAL A 141 -7.15 -0.31 -2.52
N GLY A 142 -7.43 -0.57 -1.24
CA GLY A 142 -6.43 -1.14 -0.34
C GLY A 142 -6.54 -2.66 -0.29
N PHE A 143 -5.65 -3.32 0.44
CA PHE A 143 -5.59 -4.78 0.54
C PHE A 143 -5.36 -5.23 1.99
N VAL A 144 -6.18 -6.17 2.45
CA VAL A 144 -5.95 -6.95 3.67
C VAL A 144 -5.47 -8.34 3.28
N LEU A 145 -4.30 -8.72 3.76
CA LEU A 145 -3.70 -10.04 3.55
C LEU A 145 -3.92 -10.90 4.80
N GLU A 146 -4.56 -12.04 4.59
CA GLU A 146 -4.75 -13.12 5.56
C GLU A 146 -3.97 -14.35 5.09
N SER A 147 -3.32 -15.06 6.00
CA SER A 147 -2.75 -16.37 5.75
C SER A 147 -3.03 -17.29 6.94
N PRO A 148 -3.24 -18.60 6.75
CA PRO A 148 -3.36 -19.54 7.88
C PRO A 148 -2.19 -19.45 8.88
N SER A 149 -0.99 -19.09 8.39
CA SER A 149 0.22 -18.89 9.19
C SER A 149 0.17 -17.69 10.13
N PHE A 150 -0.72 -16.71 9.88
CA PHE A 150 -0.86 -15.52 10.72
C PHE A 150 -1.61 -15.82 12.02
N GLY A 151 -2.40 -16.89 12.05
CA GLY A 151 -3.21 -17.26 13.20
C GLY A 151 -4.32 -16.24 13.51
N VAL A 152 -4.86 -16.37 14.72
CA VAL A 152 -5.93 -15.53 15.26
C VAL A 152 -5.41 -14.85 16.52
N ASN A 153 -5.72 -13.57 16.72
CA ASN A 153 -5.36 -12.88 17.95
C ASN A 153 -6.21 -13.39 19.12
N GLU A 154 -5.55 -13.73 20.23
CA GLU A 154 -6.24 -14.33 21.39
C GLU A 154 -7.16 -13.36 22.13
N ALA A 155 -6.88 -12.05 22.08
CA ALA A 155 -7.62 -11.05 22.84
C ALA A 155 -8.96 -10.68 22.20
N ASP A 156 -9.04 -10.65 20.87
CA ASP A 156 -10.26 -10.30 20.14
C ASP A 156 -10.86 -11.46 19.32
N GLY A 157 -10.14 -12.56 19.14
CA GLY A 157 -10.58 -13.71 18.36
C GLY A 157 -10.63 -13.47 16.85
N LEU A 158 -10.02 -12.38 16.36
CA LEU A 158 -10.00 -12.01 14.94
C LEU A 158 -8.73 -12.52 14.25
N PRO A 159 -8.80 -12.84 12.94
CA PRO A 159 -7.62 -13.20 12.17
C PRO A 159 -6.58 -12.08 12.18
N ASN A 160 -5.32 -12.44 12.43
CA ASN A 160 -4.21 -11.50 12.29
C ASN A 160 -3.98 -11.18 10.81
N VAL A 161 -3.74 -9.90 10.48
CA VAL A 161 -3.56 -9.47 9.09
C VAL A 161 -2.44 -8.46 8.89
N VAL A 162 -1.99 -8.38 7.63
CA VAL A 162 -1.21 -7.26 7.10
C VAL A 162 -2.13 -6.42 6.20
N TYR A 163 -2.21 -5.13 6.45
CA TYR A 163 -3.04 -4.18 5.71
C TYR A 163 -2.15 -3.24 4.87
N VAL A 164 -2.54 -2.99 3.62
CA VAL A 164 -1.95 -1.99 2.71
C VAL A 164 -3.07 -1.03 2.31
N SER A 165 -2.93 0.27 2.55
CA SER A 165 -4.06 1.19 2.40
C SER A 165 -4.46 1.49 0.96
N GLY A 166 -3.48 1.46 0.04
CA GLY A 166 -3.61 2.20 -1.22
C GLY A 166 -3.77 3.70 -0.98
N ASP A 167 -4.10 4.44 -2.03
CA ASP A 167 -4.33 5.87 -1.93
C ASP A 167 -5.74 6.16 -1.44
N THR A 168 -5.85 6.69 -0.23
CA THR A 168 -7.13 7.05 0.37
C THR A 168 -6.93 8.17 1.37
N VAL A 169 -7.97 8.97 1.62
CA VAL A 169 -8.10 9.72 2.88
C VAL A 169 -8.65 8.81 4.00
N LEU A 170 -8.65 9.30 5.24
CA LEU A 170 -9.37 8.64 6.33
C LEU A 170 -10.87 8.61 6.03
N ILE A 171 -11.45 7.42 5.88
CA ILE A 171 -12.89 7.22 5.72
C ILE A 171 -13.47 6.45 6.91
N PRO A 172 -14.68 6.79 7.40
CA PRO A 172 -15.30 6.11 8.53
C PRO A 172 -15.41 4.60 8.37
N GLU A 173 -15.65 4.13 7.14
CA GLU A 173 -15.82 2.70 6.87
C GLU A 173 -14.57 1.89 7.21
N LEU A 174 -13.36 2.42 6.97
CA LEU A 174 -12.12 1.73 7.37
C LEU A 174 -12.02 1.63 8.89
N SER A 175 -12.19 2.75 9.59
CA SER A 175 -12.17 2.82 11.06
C SER A 175 -13.22 1.92 11.71
N GLU A 176 -14.38 1.75 11.08
CA GLU A 176 -15.48 0.96 11.64
C GLU A 176 -15.42 -0.53 11.28
N MET A 177 -14.97 -0.88 10.07
CA MET A 177 -15.12 -2.24 9.55
C MET A 177 -13.86 -3.08 9.70
N VAL A 178 -12.66 -2.48 9.58
CA VAL A 178 -11.40 -3.21 9.75
C VAL A 178 -11.31 -3.84 11.14
N PRO A 179 -11.47 -3.12 12.27
CA PRO A 179 -11.36 -3.71 13.61
C PRO A 179 -12.50 -4.68 13.98
N LYS A 180 -13.61 -4.71 13.22
CA LYS A 180 -14.67 -5.71 13.39
C LYS A 180 -14.36 -7.04 12.70
N LYS A 181 -13.47 -7.02 11.71
CA LYS A 181 -13.16 -8.17 10.85
C LYS A 181 -11.78 -8.75 11.13
N TYR A 182 -10.84 -7.91 11.56
CA TYR A 182 -9.42 -8.25 11.57
C TYR A 182 -8.69 -7.69 12.79
N HIS A 183 -7.67 -8.41 13.22
CA HIS A 183 -6.64 -7.89 14.08
C HIS A 183 -5.45 -7.41 13.23
N THR A 184 -5.25 -6.10 13.13
CA THR A 184 -4.21 -5.54 12.25
C THR A 184 -2.83 -5.58 12.91
N VAL A 185 -1.97 -6.50 12.49
CA VAL A 185 -0.59 -6.60 13.02
C VAL A 185 0.29 -5.53 12.38
N VAL A 186 0.22 -5.42 11.06
CA VAL A 186 0.98 -4.43 10.28
C VAL A 186 0.03 -3.65 9.39
N ALA A 187 0.15 -2.33 9.39
CA ALA A 187 -0.52 -1.45 8.44
C ALA A 187 0.52 -0.65 7.64
N ILE A 188 0.48 -0.75 6.32
CA ILE A 188 1.29 0.04 5.39
C ILE A 188 0.37 1.10 4.81
N MET A 189 0.69 2.38 5.00
CA MET A 189 -0.21 3.48 4.69
C MET A 189 0.44 4.50 3.75
N ASN A 190 -0.27 4.86 2.68
CA ASN A 190 0.13 5.93 1.78
C ASN A 190 -0.28 7.29 2.36
N LEU A 191 0.71 8.17 2.55
CA LEU A 191 0.55 9.54 3.06
C LEU A 191 0.73 10.56 1.91
N GLY A 192 1.42 11.68 2.16
CA GLY A 192 1.78 12.70 1.19
C GLY A 192 0.81 13.88 1.11
N LYS A 193 -0.39 13.74 1.71
CA LYS A 193 -1.44 14.78 1.68
C LYS A 193 -1.57 15.37 0.27
N ALA A 194 -1.74 14.50 -0.73
CA ALA A 194 -1.92 14.94 -2.10
C ALA A 194 -3.22 15.74 -2.21
N ILE A 195 -3.16 16.87 -2.91
CA ILE A 195 -4.31 17.75 -3.13
C ILE A 195 -4.60 17.82 -4.63
N ALA A 196 -5.75 17.28 -5.03
CA ALA A 196 -6.26 17.39 -6.39
C ALA A 196 -6.88 18.78 -6.63
N PRO A 197 -6.48 19.51 -7.67
CA PRO A 197 -7.19 20.70 -8.11
C PRO A 197 -8.45 20.29 -8.89
N LEU A 198 -9.65 20.51 -8.32
CA LEU A 198 -10.92 20.26 -9.00
C LEU A 198 -11.68 21.57 -9.30
N PRO A 199 -12.61 21.59 -10.26
CA PRO A 199 -13.46 22.75 -10.52
C PRO A 199 -14.27 23.22 -9.30
N THR A 200 -14.54 22.31 -8.35
CA THR A 200 -15.26 22.58 -7.10
C THR A 200 -14.34 23.07 -5.95
N GLY A 201 -13.04 23.20 -6.20
CA GLY A 201 -12.03 23.55 -5.20
C GLY A 201 -11.01 22.42 -4.96
N PRO A 202 -9.94 22.70 -4.21
CA PRO A 202 -8.94 21.70 -3.88
C PRO A 202 -9.54 20.59 -3.02
N LEU A 203 -9.25 19.33 -3.37
CA LEU A 203 -9.68 18.14 -2.64
C LEU A 203 -8.45 17.38 -2.16
N GLN A 204 -8.39 17.04 -0.87
CA GLN A 204 -7.37 16.13 -0.38
C GLN A 204 -7.74 14.69 -0.77
N ILE A 205 -6.79 13.95 -1.36
CA ILE A 205 -7.03 12.63 -1.96
C ILE A 205 -6.19 11.51 -1.34
N THR A 206 -5.15 11.83 -0.57
CA THR A 206 -4.41 10.86 0.27
C THR A 206 -4.34 11.33 1.72
N MET A 207 -4.05 10.40 2.63
CA MET A 207 -3.91 10.71 4.05
C MET A 207 -2.77 11.72 4.30
N ASP A 208 -2.96 12.56 5.31
CA ASP A 208 -1.84 13.18 6.02
C ASP A 208 -1.44 12.34 7.24
N GLY A 209 -0.47 12.81 8.02
CA GLY A 209 0.05 12.06 9.15
C GLY A 209 -0.95 12.00 10.30
N LEU A 210 -1.82 13.00 10.44
CA LEU A 210 -2.85 13.01 11.48
C LEU A 210 -3.94 11.99 11.17
N GLN A 211 -4.37 11.92 9.91
CA GLN A 211 -5.30 10.90 9.44
C GLN A 211 -4.73 9.49 9.56
N ALA A 212 -3.46 9.28 9.19
CA ALA A 212 -2.79 7.99 9.33
C ALA A 212 -2.59 7.59 10.81
N ALA A 213 -2.25 8.54 11.69
CA ALA A 213 -2.20 8.31 13.14
C ALA A 213 -3.56 7.90 13.70
N GLN A 214 -4.63 8.58 13.28
CA GLN A 214 -5.99 8.25 13.70
C GLN A 214 -6.39 6.86 13.21
N LEU A 215 -6.19 6.54 11.93
CA LEU A 215 -6.50 5.21 11.39
C LEU A 215 -5.73 4.11 12.11
N THR A 216 -4.44 4.34 12.41
CA THR A 216 -3.60 3.42 13.18
C THR A 216 -4.21 3.09 14.55
N LEU A 217 -4.79 4.09 15.22
CA LEU A 217 -5.48 3.90 16.51
C LEU A 217 -6.82 3.19 16.32
N ASP A 218 -7.62 3.62 15.33
CA ASP A 218 -8.96 3.09 15.09
C ASP A 218 -8.95 1.60 14.73
N ILE A 219 -8.03 1.16 13.88
CA ILE A 219 -7.91 -0.24 13.45
C ILE A 219 -7.05 -1.09 14.40
N GLY A 220 -6.56 -0.49 15.49
CA GLY A 220 -5.72 -1.16 16.48
C GLY A 220 -4.36 -1.63 15.96
N ALA A 221 -3.84 -1.04 14.87
CA ALA A 221 -2.62 -1.51 14.21
C ALA A 221 -1.43 -1.60 15.18
N GLU A 222 -0.78 -2.76 15.27
CA GLU A 222 0.34 -2.95 16.20
C GLU A 222 1.61 -2.24 15.70
N LYS A 223 1.84 -2.31 14.38
CA LYS A 223 2.88 -1.60 13.63
C LYS A 223 2.27 -0.83 12.47
N MET A 224 2.81 0.36 12.20
CA MET A 224 2.44 1.14 11.03
C MET A 224 3.70 1.57 10.25
N VAL A 225 3.66 1.44 8.92
CA VAL A 225 4.72 1.87 8.01
C VAL A 225 4.17 2.95 7.08
N PRO A 226 4.67 4.19 7.13
CA PRO A 226 4.26 5.22 6.19
C PRO A 226 5.02 5.06 4.86
N LEU A 227 4.32 5.26 3.76
CA LEU A 227 4.82 5.39 2.38
C LEU A 227 4.25 6.68 1.74
N HIS A 228 4.56 6.93 0.47
CA HIS A 228 3.86 7.93 -0.36
C HIS A 228 3.97 9.41 0.08
N TYR A 229 5.01 9.78 0.82
CA TYR A 229 5.24 11.16 1.27
C TYR A 229 6.44 11.85 0.59
N GLU A 230 7.04 11.22 -0.43
CA GLU A 230 8.25 11.73 -1.07
C GLU A 230 8.34 11.40 -2.57
N SER A 231 9.32 12.02 -3.23
CA SER A 231 9.68 11.85 -4.65
C SER A 231 8.74 12.49 -5.68
N TRP A 232 7.69 13.21 -5.26
CA TRP A 232 6.83 14.00 -6.18
C TRP A 232 6.52 15.39 -5.64
N LYS A 233 6.42 16.38 -6.54
CA LYS A 233 6.14 17.79 -6.16
C LYS A 233 4.72 18.05 -5.66
N HIS A 234 3.77 17.19 -5.99
CA HIS A 234 2.36 17.42 -5.67
C HIS A 234 2.00 16.98 -4.23
N PHE A 235 2.93 16.35 -3.50
CA PHE A 235 2.78 16.11 -2.07
C PHE A 235 2.95 17.40 -1.29
N SER A 236 1.96 17.71 -0.46
CA SER A 236 1.99 18.90 0.40
C SER A 236 2.56 18.61 1.79
N GLN A 237 2.91 17.33 2.04
CA GLN A 237 3.50 16.85 3.28
C GLN A 237 4.79 16.09 2.97
N ASP A 238 5.89 16.48 3.61
CA ASP A 238 7.18 15.78 3.55
C ASP A 238 7.39 14.84 4.77
N VAL A 239 8.54 14.15 4.80
CA VAL A 239 8.90 13.23 5.89
C VAL A 239 9.01 13.91 7.26
N ALA A 240 9.48 15.16 7.32
CA ALA A 240 9.64 15.86 8.60
C ALA A 240 8.26 16.17 9.18
N ARG A 241 7.35 16.66 8.34
CA ARG A 241 5.97 16.92 8.72
C ARG A 241 5.21 15.64 9.07
N ALA A 242 5.39 14.57 8.31
CA ALA A 242 4.79 13.28 8.61
C ALA A 242 5.27 12.75 9.98
N ARG A 243 6.55 12.91 10.33
CA ARG A 243 7.07 12.54 11.65
C ARG A 243 6.43 13.33 12.80
N GLU A 244 6.22 14.63 12.62
CA GLU A 244 5.53 15.47 13.61
C GLU A 244 4.08 15.00 13.81
N GLU A 245 3.35 14.81 12.72
CA GLU A 245 1.93 14.46 12.76
C GLU A 245 1.69 13.03 13.28
N LEU A 246 2.65 12.13 13.09
CA LEU A 246 2.63 10.77 13.63
C LEU A 246 3.11 10.64 15.08
N ALA A 247 3.43 11.75 15.76
CA ALA A 247 3.99 11.73 17.11
C ALA A 247 3.13 10.98 18.14
N ALA A 248 1.80 10.98 17.97
CA ALA A 248 0.86 10.29 18.86
C ALA A 248 0.99 8.75 18.81
N VAL A 249 1.46 8.21 17.68
CA VAL A 249 1.64 6.76 17.45
C VAL A 249 3.10 6.39 17.22
N LYS A 250 4.05 7.27 17.57
CA LYS A 250 5.49 7.13 17.24
C LYS A 250 6.12 5.79 17.63
N ASN A 251 5.62 5.14 18.67
CA ASN A 251 6.10 3.84 19.15
C ASN A 251 5.60 2.64 18.31
N LYS A 252 4.59 2.87 17.46
CA LYS A 252 4.06 1.91 16.48
C LYS A 252 4.66 2.12 15.09
N VAL A 253 5.17 3.32 14.80
CA VAL A 253 5.69 3.67 13.47
C VAL A 253 7.05 3.02 13.21
N VAL A 254 7.18 2.35 12.07
CA VAL A 254 8.42 1.80 11.53
C VAL A 254 8.73 2.55 10.24
N TRP A 255 9.83 3.31 10.23
CA TRP A 255 10.28 4.05 9.06
C TRP A 255 11.20 3.17 8.23
N ALA A 256 10.84 2.93 6.97
CA ALA A 256 11.71 2.23 6.03
C ALA A 256 12.89 3.12 5.63
N VAL A 257 14.06 2.50 5.43
CA VAL A 257 15.20 3.14 4.76
C VAL A 257 15.10 2.80 3.27
N PRO A 258 15.04 3.79 2.35
CA PRO A 258 14.95 3.53 0.93
C PRO A 258 16.07 2.61 0.42
N GLY A 259 15.72 1.57 -0.32
CA GLY A 259 16.63 0.58 -0.90
C GLY A 259 17.14 -0.47 0.08
N GLU A 260 16.85 -0.34 1.36
CA GLU A 260 17.29 -1.29 2.39
C GLU A 260 16.10 -2.08 2.95
N LYS A 261 16.36 -3.36 3.26
CA LYS A 261 15.38 -4.20 3.94
C LYS A 261 15.18 -3.72 5.36
N THR A 262 13.96 -3.27 5.67
CA THR A 262 13.54 -2.87 7.01
C THR A 262 12.64 -3.94 7.61
N ASN A 263 13.07 -4.60 8.69
CA ASN A 263 12.24 -5.58 9.39
C ASN A 263 11.17 -4.88 10.24
N ILE A 264 9.91 -5.33 10.10
CA ILE A 264 8.74 -4.76 10.79
C ILE A 264 8.33 -5.68 11.94
N VAL A 265 8.28 -6.99 11.66
CA VAL A 265 8.00 -8.07 12.60
C VAL A 265 9.06 -9.15 12.39
N GLU A 266 9.76 -9.51 13.46
CA GLU A 266 10.69 -10.62 13.50
C GLU A 266 10.18 -11.65 14.52
N VAL A 267 10.04 -12.88 14.07
CA VAL A 267 9.69 -14.03 14.89
C VAL A 267 10.96 -14.86 15.05
N LEU A 268 11.37 -15.02 16.31
CA LEU A 268 12.58 -15.75 16.72
C LEU A 268 12.40 -17.27 16.64
#